data_AF-A0A8T5L578-F1
#
_entry.id   AF-A0A8T5L578-F1
#
_cell.length_a   1.000
_cell.length_b   1.000
_cell.length_c   1.000
_cell.angle_alpha   90.00
_cell.angle_beta   90.00
_cell.angle_gamma   90.00
#
_symmetry.space_group_name_H-M   'P 1'
#
loop_
_entity.id
_entity.type
_entity.pdbx_description
1 polymer ?
#
loop_
_entity_poly.entity_id
_entity_poly.type
_entity_poly.pdbx_seq_one_letter_code
_entity_poly.pdbx_strand_id
1 'polypeptide(L)'
;MNVGPVFGIIFALIALGLLLVFGFDQVMTIFSFNDEATILRQVESLEKSVADVYNLAEGSSKEFIVVIPKNTKFCFLNVSEPTKPSVIDGWLPGTITRYHLETPTDPLYGSNVWTDVNDVENGYKIGHLVSKINFCFTGKATAYLTNIGPAVLVERA
;
A
#
# COMPACT_ATOMS: atom_id res chain seq x y z
N MET A 1 36.58 -48.03 -9.82
CA MET A 1 35.98 -46.69 -9.99
C MET A 1 35.61 -46.16 -8.62
N ASN A 2 36.13 -44.99 -8.22
CA ASN A 2 35.82 -44.40 -6.91
C ASN A 2 34.35 -43.93 -6.91
N VAL A 3 33.50 -44.62 -6.16
CA VAL A 3 32.07 -44.33 -6.02
C VAL A 3 31.80 -43.18 -5.04
N GLY A 4 32.74 -42.86 -4.14
CA GLY A 4 32.61 -41.77 -3.16
C GLY A 4 32.31 -40.37 -3.74
N PRO A 5 33.02 -39.92 -4.81
CA PRO A 5 32.72 -38.64 -5.46
C PRO A 5 31.32 -38.58 -6.08
N VAL A 6 30.83 -39.69 -6.63
CA VAL A 6 29.49 -39.77 -7.26
C VAL A 6 28.39 -39.64 -6.21
N PHE A 7 28.53 -40.34 -5.07
CA PHE A 7 27.60 -40.21 -3.94
C PHE A 7 27.62 -38.81 -3.32
N GLY A 8 28.80 -38.18 -3.21
CA GLY A 8 28.92 -36.81 -2.74
C GLY A 8 28.17 -35.80 -3.62
N ILE A 9 28.26 -35.95 -4.95
CA ILE A 9 27.54 -35.08 -5.90
C ILE A 9 26.03 -35.30 -5.80
N ILE A 10 25.56 -36.55 -5.72
CA ILE A 10 24.14 -36.86 -5.57
C ILE A 10 23.58 -36.28 -4.28
N PHE A 11 24.30 -36.44 -3.16
CA PHE A 11 23.91 -35.88 -1.88
C PHE A 11 23.86 -34.34 -1.91
N ALA A 12 24.86 -33.70 -2.52
CA ALA A 12 24.89 -32.24 -2.66
C ALA A 12 23.71 -31.71 -3.50
N LEU A 13 23.33 -32.40 -4.57
CA LEU A 13 22.16 -32.03 -5.39
C LEU A 13 20.85 -32.18 -4.60
N ILE A 14 20.71 -33.23 -3.79
CA ILE A 14 19.54 -33.42 -2.93
C ILE A 14 19.49 -32.32 -1.85
N ALA A 15 20.62 -32.03 -1.20
CA ALA A 15 20.69 -30.96 -0.20
C ALA A 15 20.40 -29.57 -0.80
N LEU A 16 20.89 -29.28 -2.00
CA LEU A 16 20.58 -28.05 -2.72
C LEU A 16 19.09 -27.97 -3.09
N GLY A 17 18.50 -29.08 -3.55
CA GLY A 17 17.07 -29.17 -3.85
C GLY A 17 16.21 -28.94 -2.60
N LEU A 18 16.59 -29.52 -1.46
CA LEU A 18 15.92 -29.29 -0.18
C LEU A 18 16.05 -27.84 0.28
N LEU A 19 17.24 -27.23 0.16
CA LEU A 19 17.42 -25.81 0.48
C LEU A 19 16.58 -24.88 -0.41
N LEU A 20 16.43 -25.21 -1.69
CA LEU A 20 15.58 -24.44 -2.59
C LEU A 20 14.10 -24.61 -2.25
N VAL A 21 13.63 -25.83 -1.94
CA VAL A 21 12.21 -26.06 -1.61
C VAL A 21 11.85 -25.47 -0.24
N PHE A 22 12.67 -25.69 0.79
CA PHE A 22 12.35 -25.26 2.15
C PHE A 22 12.83 -23.83 2.48
N GLY A 23 13.89 -23.34 1.82
CA GLY A 23 14.42 -22.01 2.04
C GLY A 23 13.66 -20.92 1.28
N PHE A 24 13.03 -21.25 0.15
CA PHE A 24 12.35 -20.26 -0.69
C PHE A 24 11.10 -19.68 0.00
N ASP A 25 10.31 -20.51 0.69
CA ASP A 25 9.12 -20.05 1.42
C ASP A 25 9.49 -19.04 2.53
N GLN A 26 10.60 -19.26 3.23
CA GLN A 26 11.09 -18.34 4.27
C GLN A 26 11.55 -17.02 3.65
N VAL A 27 12.22 -17.08 2.50
CA VAL A 27 12.66 -15.89 1.76
C VAL A 27 11.47 -15.07 1.27
N MET A 28 10.46 -15.71 0.68
CA MET A 28 9.23 -15.03 0.24
C MET A 28 8.50 -14.36 1.41
N THR A 29 8.44 -15.03 2.56
CA THR A 29 7.82 -14.49 3.78
C THR A 29 8.54 -13.22 4.27
N ILE A 30 9.88 -13.21 4.25
CA ILE A 30 10.67 -12.02 4.64
C ILE A 30 10.40 -10.84 3.69
N PHE A 31 10.26 -11.09 2.39
CA PHE A 31 9.94 -10.04 1.42
C PHE A 31 8.54 -9.46 1.64
N SER A 32 7.52 -10.30 1.88
CA SER A 32 6.17 -9.82 2.16
C SER A 32 6.10 -8.94 3.42
N PHE A 33 6.79 -9.32 4.51
CA PHE A 33 6.86 -8.49 5.72
C PHE A 33 7.54 -7.13 5.47
N ASN A 34 8.56 -7.09 4.60
CA ASN A 34 9.23 -5.85 4.26
C ASN A 34 8.31 -4.91 3.45
N ASP A 35 7.47 -5.45 2.58
CA ASP A 35 6.53 -4.69 1.77
C ASP A 35 5.43 -4.07 2.65
N GLU A 36 4.84 -4.84 3.56
CA GLU A 36 3.87 -4.35 4.54
C GLU A 36 4.45 -3.24 5.44
N ALA A 37 5.66 -3.45 5.97
CA ALA A 37 6.32 -2.46 6.81
C ALA A 37 6.64 -1.17 6.03
N THR A 38 6.96 -1.27 4.74
CA THR A 38 7.18 -0.11 3.88
C THR A 38 5.89 0.68 3.71
N ILE A 39 4.76 0.00 3.52
CA ILE A 39 3.45 0.64 3.36
C ILE A 39 3.00 1.32 4.64
N LEU A 40 3.17 0.69 5.80
CA LEU A 40 2.86 1.29 7.08
C LEU A 40 3.64 2.60 7.28
N ARG A 41 4.94 2.60 6.98
CA ARG A 41 5.77 3.82 7.03
C ARG A 41 5.31 4.90 6.05
N GLN A 42 4.82 4.51 4.86
CA GLN A 42 4.25 5.46 3.90
C GLN A 42 2.97 6.11 4.44
N VAL A 43 2.10 5.34 5.08
CA VAL A 43 0.89 5.87 5.73
C VAL A 43 1.25 6.82 6.87
N GLU A 44 2.17 6.44 7.77
CA GLU A 44 2.64 7.31 8.85
C GLU A 44 3.28 8.60 8.32
N SER A 45 4.08 8.50 7.26
CA SER A 45 4.70 9.66 6.62
C SER A 45 3.68 10.57 5.94
N LEU A 46 2.63 9.99 5.36
CA LEU A 46 1.50 10.74 4.80
C LEU A 46 0.75 11.47 5.90
N GLU A 47 0.39 10.78 6.99
CA GLU A 47 -0.32 11.37 8.13
C GLU A 47 0.45 12.57 8.71
N LYS A 48 1.76 12.41 8.92
CA LYS A 48 2.62 13.52 9.35
C LYS A 48 2.64 14.66 8.34
N SER A 49 2.75 14.36 7.04
CA SER A 49 2.78 15.40 5.99
C SER A 49 1.47 16.16 5.90
N VAL A 50 0.34 15.47 6.09
CA VAL A 50 -0.99 16.09 6.16
C VAL A 50 -1.08 17.00 7.37
N ALA A 51 -0.67 16.54 8.55
CA ALA A 51 -0.66 17.36 9.76
C ALA A 51 0.25 18.60 9.59
N ASP A 52 1.43 18.44 8.99
CA ASP A 52 2.33 19.56 8.70
C ASP A 52 1.65 20.59 7.78
N VAL A 53 1.06 20.15 6.67
CA VAL A 53 0.39 21.04 5.69
C VAL A 53 -0.85 21.70 6.27
N TYR A 54 -1.63 20.98 7.08
CA TYR A 54 -2.81 21.51 7.74
C TYR A 54 -2.49 22.69 8.68
N ASN A 55 -1.32 22.68 9.30
CA ASN A 55 -0.86 23.75 10.18
C ASN A 55 -0.25 24.95 9.43
N LEU A 56 -0.09 24.88 8.10
CA LEU A 56 0.35 26.01 7.27
C LEU A 56 -0.83 26.93 6.93
N ALA A 57 -0.54 28.08 6.33
CA ALA A 57 -1.57 28.98 5.84
C ALA A 57 -2.40 28.32 4.72
N GLU A 58 -3.68 28.68 4.62
CA GLU A 58 -4.54 28.26 3.51
C GLU A 58 -3.89 28.58 2.15
N GLY A 59 -4.01 27.65 1.20
CA GLY A 59 -3.33 27.71 -0.10
C GLY A 59 -1.90 27.19 -0.10
N SER A 60 -1.33 26.87 1.06
CA SER A 60 -0.01 26.21 1.12
C SER A 60 -0.09 24.80 0.54
N SER A 61 0.89 24.46 -0.29
CA SER A 61 0.98 23.14 -0.91
C SER A 61 2.35 22.50 -0.66
N LYS A 62 2.37 21.16 -0.61
CA LYS A 62 3.57 20.35 -0.47
C LYS A 62 3.45 19.10 -1.33
N GLU A 63 4.54 18.74 -2.00
CA GLU A 63 4.64 17.46 -2.67
C GLU A 63 4.81 16.33 -1.65
N PHE A 64 4.07 15.25 -1.85
CA PHE A 64 4.23 13.99 -1.16
C PHE A 64 4.63 12.92 -2.16
N ILE A 65 5.80 12.33 -1.95
CA ILE A 65 6.33 11.27 -2.81
C ILE A 65 5.89 9.92 -2.24
N VAL A 66 5.04 9.23 -2.98
CA VAL A 66 4.60 7.88 -2.68
C VAL A 66 5.66 6.91 -3.19
N VAL A 67 6.26 6.14 -2.29
CA VAL A 67 7.22 5.09 -2.63
C VAL A 67 6.72 3.76 -2.09
N ILE A 68 6.11 2.97 -2.96
CA ILE A 68 5.54 1.67 -2.60
C ILE A 68 6.20 0.52 -3.37
N PRO A 69 6.20 -0.71 -2.82
CA PRO A 69 6.71 -1.89 -3.49
C PRO A 69 6.02 -2.18 -4.83
N LYS A 70 6.63 -3.09 -5.61
CA LYS A 70 6.00 -3.62 -6.82
C LYS A 70 4.79 -4.47 -6.39
N ASN A 71 3.73 -4.47 -7.20
CA ASN A 71 2.46 -5.16 -6.91
C ASN A 71 1.68 -4.62 -5.71
N THR A 72 1.93 -3.38 -5.32
CA THR A 72 1.14 -2.69 -4.30
C THR A 72 0.32 -1.57 -4.91
N LYS A 73 -0.91 -1.39 -4.42
CA LYS A 73 -1.72 -0.19 -4.69
C LYS A 73 -1.83 0.64 -3.43
N PHE A 74 -1.70 1.95 -3.61
CA PHE A 74 -1.94 2.94 -2.56
C PHE A 74 -2.96 3.94 -3.08
N CYS A 75 -4.16 3.91 -2.53
CA CYS A 75 -5.32 4.62 -3.05
C CYS A 75 -5.81 5.68 -2.06
N PHE A 76 -6.20 6.83 -2.60
CA PHE A 76 -6.86 7.90 -1.89
C PHE A 76 -8.34 7.87 -2.24
N LEU A 77 -9.19 7.93 -1.21
CA LEU A 77 -10.63 7.77 -1.35
C LEU A 77 -11.37 9.07 -0.99
N ASN A 78 -12.37 9.39 -1.80
CA ASN A 78 -13.43 10.31 -1.45
C ASN A 78 -14.39 9.59 -0.47
N VAL A 79 -14.36 10.01 0.79
CA VAL A 79 -15.16 9.40 1.88
C VAL A 79 -16.68 9.52 1.63
N SER A 80 -17.14 10.47 0.82
CA SER A 80 -18.56 10.59 0.47
C SER A 80 -19.00 9.59 -0.61
N GLU A 81 -18.08 9.13 -1.46
CA GLU A 81 -18.35 8.17 -2.53
C GLU A 81 -17.22 7.11 -2.64
N PRO A 82 -16.88 6.37 -1.57
CA PRO A 82 -15.65 5.58 -1.52
C PRO A 82 -15.70 4.36 -2.46
N THR A 83 -16.91 3.89 -2.79
CA THR A 83 -17.10 2.74 -3.69
C THR A 83 -17.34 3.12 -5.15
N LYS A 84 -17.29 4.41 -5.49
CA LYS A 84 -17.43 4.90 -6.86
C LYS A 84 -16.16 4.56 -7.65
N PRO A 85 -16.25 3.74 -8.71
CA PRO A 85 -15.07 3.35 -9.47
C PRO A 85 -14.46 4.56 -10.19
N SER A 86 -13.13 4.63 -10.21
CA SER A 86 -12.38 5.46 -11.15
C SER A 86 -11.39 4.58 -11.91
N VAL A 87 -11.85 4.03 -13.03
CA VAL A 87 -11.07 3.07 -13.83
C VAL A 87 -9.81 3.72 -14.40
N ILE A 88 -9.92 4.99 -14.83
CA ILE A 88 -8.79 5.77 -15.35
C ILE A 88 -7.74 6.00 -14.26
N ASP A 89 -8.21 6.20 -13.02
CA ASP A 89 -7.35 6.46 -11.88
C ASP A 89 -6.99 5.20 -11.07
N GLY A 90 -7.30 4.02 -11.59
CA GLY A 90 -6.89 2.73 -11.02
C GLY A 90 -7.68 2.27 -9.79
N TRP A 91 -8.76 2.94 -9.42
CA TRP A 91 -9.64 2.52 -8.33
C TRP A 91 -10.84 1.72 -8.84
N LEU A 92 -10.87 0.44 -8.51
CA LEU A 92 -11.99 -0.46 -8.80
C LEU A 92 -12.19 -1.38 -7.60
N PRO A 93 -13.08 -1.02 -6.66
CA PRO A 93 -13.23 -1.78 -5.42
C PRO A 93 -13.92 -3.12 -5.68
N GLY A 94 -13.35 -4.20 -5.12
CA GLY A 94 -13.96 -5.52 -5.15
C GLY A 94 -15.14 -5.62 -4.18
N THR A 95 -15.86 -6.74 -4.20
CA THR A 95 -17.02 -6.96 -3.32
C THR A 95 -16.67 -6.84 -1.83
N ILE A 96 -15.50 -7.36 -1.42
CA ILE A 96 -15.02 -7.32 -0.04
C ILE A 96 -14.63 -5.89 0.35
N THR A 97 -13.87 -5.20 -0.49
CA THR A 97 -13.53 -3.79 -0.33
C THR A 97 -14.78 -2.92 -0.13
N ARG A 98 -15.82 -3.13 -0.95
CA ARG A 98 -17.09 -2.41 -0.84
C ARG A 98 -17.78 -2.66 0.49
N TYR A 99 -17.82 -3.92 0.95
CA TYR A 99 -18.37 -4.26 2.26
C TYR A 99 -17.69 -3.47 3.39
N HIS A 100 -16.36 -3.44 3.41
CA HIS A 100 -15.58 -2.71 4.41
C HIS A 100 -15.84 -1.19 4.38
N LEU A 101 -16.01 -0.62 3.19
CA LEU A 101 -16.21 0.83 3.00
C LEU A 101 -17.66 1.28 3.24
N GLU A 102 -18.65 0.40 3.10
CA GLU A 102 -20.08 0.73 3.20
C GLU A 102 -20.71 0.29 4.53
N THR A 103 -20.05 -0.55 5.33
CA THR A 103 -20.61 -1.11 6.57
C THR A 103 -20.19 -0.29 7.79
N PRO A 104 -21.07 0.51 8.44
CA PRO A 104 -20.66 1.42 9.52
C PRO A 104 -20.09 0.75 10.77
N THR A 105 -20.37 -0.54 10.98
CA THR A 105 -19.84 -1.34 12.10
C THR A 105 -18.45 -1.90 11.81
N ASP A 106 -17.97 -1.81 10.57
CA ASP A 106 -16.64 -2.28 10.18
C ASP A 106 -15.57 -1.28 10.63
N PRO A 107 -14.45 -1.72 11.22
CA PRO A 107 -13.37 -0.81 11.64
C PRO A 107 -12.80 0.02 10.48
N LEU A 108 -12.85 -0.50 9.25
CA LEU A 108 -12.34 0.15 8.04
C LEU A 108 -13.34 1.14 7.42
N TYR A 109 -14.57 1.22 7.94
CA TYR A 109 -15.58 2.17 7.46
C TYR A 109 -15.12 3.61 7.60
N GLY A 110 -15.21 4.38 6.51
CA GLY A 110 -14.77 5.78 6.48
C GLY A 110 -13.26 5.96 6.30
N SER A 111 -12.54 4.92 5.88
CA SER A 111 -11.15 5.05 5.44
C SER A 111 -11.04 5.99 4.24
N ASN A 112 -10.09 6.92 4.29
CA ASN A 112 -9.76 7.84 3.21
C ASN A 112 -8.46 7.45 2.48
N VAL A 113 -7.77 6.44 2.97
CA VAL A 113 -6.65 5.78 2.31
C VAL A 113 -6.89 4.27 2.31
N TRP A 114 -6.60 3.62 1.18
CA TRP A 114 -6.72 2.18 1.01
C TRP A 114 -5.44 1.61 0.42
N THR A 115 -4.99 0.47 0.93
CA THR A 115 -3.78 -0.21 0.44
C THR A 115 -4.09 -1.65 0.11
N ASP A 116 -3.49 -2.15 -0.96
CA ASP A 116 -3.56 -3.55 -1.37
C ASP A 116 -2.12 -4.02 -1.58
N VAL A 117 -1.63 -4.84 -0.66
CA VAL A 117 -0.26 -5.36 -0.61
C VAL A 117 -0.31 -6.87 -0.77
N ASN A 118 0.05 -7.39 -1.94
CA ASN A 118 0.01 -8.85 -2.19
C ASN A 118 -1.35 -9.48 -1.83
N ASP A 119 -2.45 -8.85 -2.29
CA ASP A 119 -3.85 -9.25 -2.02
C ASP A 119 -4.30 -9.09 -0.55
N VAL A 120 -3.48 -8.46 0.29
CA VAL A 120 -3.86 -8.04 1.65
C VAL A 120 -4.35 -6.60 1.58
N GLU A 121 -5.67 -6.43 1.72
CA GLU A 121 -6.32 -5.12 1.72
C GLU A 121 -6.37 -4.52 3.13
N ASN A 122 -6.09 -3.22 3.24
CA ASN A 122 -6.19 -2.45 4.47
C ASN A 122 -6.72 -1.04 4.22
N GLY A 123 -7.41 -0.49 5.23
CA GLY A 123 -7.96 0.86 5.21
C GLY A 123 -7.41 1.71 6.36
N TYR A 124 -7.12 2.98 6.07
CA TYR A 124 -6.61 3.95 7.04
C TYR A 124 -7.45 5.23 7.06
N LYS A 125 -7.56 5.82 8.25
CA LYS A 125 -8.26 7.07 8.51
C LYS A 125 -7.25 8.14 8.88
N ILE A 126 -6.84 8.93 7.90
CA ILE A 126 -5.91 10.03 8.11
C ILE A 126 -6.70 11.31 8.41
N GLY A 127 -6.47 11.90 9.58
CA GLY A 127 -7.14 13.14 9.98
C GLY A 127 -6.90 14.27 8.98
N HIS A 128 -7.91 15.10 8.74
CA HIS A 128 -7.89 16.26 7.82
C HIS A 128 -7.60 15.96 6.34
N LEU A 129 -7.27 14.73 5.95
CA LEU A 129 -7.04 14.36 4.56
C LEU A 129 -8.37 14.17 3.82
N VAL A 130 -8.51 14.85 2.69
CA VAL A 130 -9.67 14.69 1.79
C VAL A 130 -9.21 14.51 0.35
N SER A 131 -9.98 13.73 -0.42
CA SER A 131 -9.82 13.65 -1.87
C SER A 131 -11.15 13.89 -2.57
N LYS A 132 -11.10 14.56 -3.72
CA LYS A 132 -12.29 14.82 -4.56
C LYS A 132 -12.72 13.59 -5.35
N ILE A 133 -11.76 12.78 -5.77
CA ILE A 133 -11.95 11.61 -6.61
C ILE A 133 -11.19 10.43 -6.01
N ASN A 134 -11.65 9.22 -6.29
CA ASN A 134 -10.90 8.03 -5.92
C ASN A 134 -9.77 7.83 -6.91
N PHE A 135 -8.53 7.65 -6.45
CA PHE A 135 -7.39 7.36 -7.32
C PHE A 135 -6.34 6.52 -6.61
N CYS A 136 -5.55 5.78 -7.40
CA CYS A 136 -4.53 4.88 -6.91
C CYS A 136 -3.16 5.15 -7.55
N PHE A 137 -2.13 4.91 -6.78
CA PHE A 137 -0.76 4.80 -7.25
C PHE A 137 -0.29 3.36 -7.24
N THR A 138 0.57 3.06 -8.21
CA THR A 138 1.35 1.83 -8.30
C THR A 138 2.81 2.21 -8.48
N GLY A 139 3.71 1.66 -7.67
CA GLY A 139 5.12 2.06 -7.66
C GLY A 139 5.35 3.51 -7.21
N LYS A 140 6.37 4.18 -7.77
CA LYS A 140 6.73 5.54 -7.36
C LYS A 140 5.84 6.59 -8.04
N ALA A 141 5.20 7.44 -7.26
CA ALA A 141 4.38 8.54 -7.76
C ALA A 141 4.45 9.78 -6.85
N THR A 142 3.94 10.91 -7.33
CA THR A 142 3.85 12.15 -6.57
C THR A 142 2.39 12.56 -6.43
N ALA A 143 2.03 13.05 -5.24
CA ALA A 143 0.77 13.73 -4.98
C ALA A 143 1.04 15.14 -4.46
N TYR A 144 0.10 16.05 -4.69
CA TYR A 144 0.09 17.36 -4.04
C TYR A 144 -0.86 17.34 -2.85
N LEU A 145 -0.35 17.79 -1.71
CA LEU A 145 -1.12 18.06 -0.51
C LEU A 145 -1.32 19.57 -0.40
N THR A 146 -2.56 20.04 -0.46
CA THR A 146 -2.89 21.47 -0.41
C THR A 146 -3.80 21.76 0.77
N ASN A 147 -3.42 22.71 1.62
CA ASN A 147 -4.30 23.20 2.66
C ASN A 147 -5.43 24.04 2.04
N ILE A 148 -6.67 23.58 2.19
CA ILE A 148 -7.86 24.26 1.68
C ILE A 148 -8.66 24.97 2.79
N GLY A 149 -8.08 25.10 3.99
CA GLY A 149 -8.70 25.68 5.17
C GLY A 149 -9.11 24.61 6.17
N PRO A 150 -10.30 23.98 6.03
CA PRO A 150 -10.78 23.00 7.01
C PRO A 150 -10.15 21.61 6.83
N ALA A 151 -9.38 21.40 5.76
CA ALA A 151 -8.81 20.11 5.40
C ALA A 151 -7.57 20.27 4.50
N VAL A 152 -6.87 19.17 4.26
CA VAL A 152 -5.80 19.02 3.28
C VAL A 152 -6.32 18.19 2.13
N LEU A 153 -6.42 18.83 0.98
CA LEU A 153 -6.80 18.18 -0.27
C LEU A 153 -5.60 17.46 -0.86
N VAL A 154 -5.80 16.18 -1.20
CA VAL A 154 -4.83 15.40 -1.98
C VAL A 154 -5.27 15.28 -3.44
N GLU A 155 -4.37 15.67 -4.34
CA GLU A 155 -4.54 15.56 -5.78
C GLU A 155 -3.33 14.85 -6.39
N ARG A 156 -3.58 14.13 -7.48
CA ARG A 156 -2.52 13.53 -8.29
C ARG A 156 -1.68 14.64 -8.94
N ALA A 157 -0.36 14.50 -8.90
CA ALA A 157 0.55 15.44 -9.56
C ALA A 157 0.54 15.31 -11.09
#